data_AF-A0A946MUR0-F1
#
_entry.id   AF-A0A946MUR0-F1
#
_cell.length_a   1.000
_cell.length_b   1.000
_cell.length_c   1.000
_cell.angle_alpha   90.00
_cell.angle_beta   90.00
_cell.angle_gamma   90.00
#
_symmetry.space_group_name_H-M   'P 1'
#
loop_
_entity.id
_entity.type
_entity.pdbx_description
1 polymer ?
#
loop_
_entity_poly.entity_id
_entity_poly.type
_entity_poly.pdbx_seq_one_letter_code
_entity_poly.pdbx_strand_id
1 'polypeptide(L)' 'MKVRASVKPIGKDDRLVIRRAGVSIKRGKISGGKKVRRIVSPIPRNKQRQG' A
#
# COMPACT_ATOMS: atom_id res chain seq x y z
N MET A 1 5.20 1.84 11.43
CA MET A 1 4.93 1.97 9.97
C MET A 1 4.50 3.40 9.70
N LYS A 2 5.18 4.11 8.80
CA LYS A 2 4.91 5.53 8.52
C LYS A 2 3.83 5.69 7.44
N VAL A 3 2.94 6.66 7.57
CA VAL A 3 1.96 7.01 6.52
C VAL A 3 2.40 8.32 5.88
N ARG A 4 2.40 8.39 4.54
CA ARG A 4 2.84 9.56 3.76
C ARG A 4 2.00 9.71 2.50
N ALA A 5 1.88 10.94 2.00
CA ALA A 5 1.24 11.19 0.71
C ALA A 5 1.96 10.50 -0.47
N SER A 6 3.28 10.33 -0.36
CA SER A 6 4.11 9.60 -1.33
C SER A 6 5.05 8.63 -0.60
N VAL A 7 5.19 7.42 -1.15
CA VAL A 7 6.05 6.37 -0.60
C VAL A 7 7.14 6.01 -1.60
N LYS A 8 8.38 5.95 -1.12
CA LYS A 8 9.55 5.58 -1.92
C LYS A 8 10.40 4.55 -1.16
N PRO A 9 11.02 3.59 -1.86
CA PRO A 9 12.08 2.74 -1.28
C PRO A 9 13.19 3.61 -0.69
N ILE A 10 13.75 3.18 0.44
CA ILE A 10 14.88 3.83 1.12
C ILE A 10 16.12 2.93 1.02
N GLY A 11 15.95 1.63 1.26
CA GLY A 11 17.01 0.63 1.16
C GLY A 11 16.91 -0.24 -0.10
N LYS A 12 18.01 -0.95 -0.41
CA LYS A 12 18.09 -1.89 -1.54
C LYS A 12 17.05 -3.03 -1.48
N ASP A 13 16.67 -3.43 -0.27
CA ASP A 13 15.74 -4.55 -0.03
C ASP A 13 14.27 -4.10 0.13
N ASP A 14 13.99 -2.81 -0.04
CA ASP A 14 12.66 -2.26 0.09
C ASP A 14 11.84 -2.56 -1.18
N ARG A 15 10.64 -3.15 -1.00
CA ARG A 15 9.75 -3.51 -2.10
C ARG A 15 8.47 -2.70 -2.08
N LEU A 16 8.10 -2.17 -3.25
CA LEU A 16 6.81 -1.54 -3.45
C LEU A 16 5.73 -2.61 -3.66
N VAL A 17 4.70 -2.57 -2.83
CA VAL A 17 3.52 -3.44 -2.91
C VAL A 17 2.28 -2.58 -3.12
N ILE A 18 1.47 -2.92 -4.12
CA ILE A 18 0.19 -2.27 -4.39
C ILE A 18 -0.91 -3.22 -3.92
N ARG A 19 -1.66 -2.84 -2.88
CA ARG A 19 -2.83 -3.57 -2.42
C ARG A 19 -4.10 -2.88 -2.89
N ARG A 20 -5.05 -3.63 -3.44
CA ARG A 20 -6.44 -3.17 -3.59
C ARG A 20 -7.18 -3.56 -2.32
N ALA A 21 -7.59 -2.58 -1.52
CA ALA A 21 -8.34 -2.85 -0.29
C ALA A 21 -9.84 -2.92 -0.62
N GLY A 22 -10.43 -4.12 -0.47
CA GLY A 22 -11.87 -4.35 -0.57
C GLY A 22 -12.37 -4.43 -2.00
N VAL A 23 -12.59 -5.63 -2.52
CA VAL A 23 -13.62 -5.79 -3.55
C VAL A 23 -14.94 -5.56 -2.82
N SER A 24 -15.54 -4.38 -2.97
CA SER A 24 -16.87 -4.15 -2.42
C SER A 24 -17.90 -4.51 -3.47
N ILE A 25 -18.72 -5.52 -3.17
CA ILE A 25 -19.92 -5.83 -3.93
C ILE A 25 -21.05 -5.03 -3.28
N LYS A 26 -21.52 -3.97 -3.95
CA LYS A 26 -22.66 -3.18 -3.48
C LYS A 26 -23.71 -3.16 -4.58
N ARG A 27 -24.89 -3.75 -4.31
CA ARG A 27 -26.02 -3.85 -5.26
C ARG A 27 -25.64 -4.50 -6.59
N GLY A 28 -24.92 -5.63 -6.58
CA GLY A 28 -24.54 -6.36 -7.79
C GLY A 28 -23.43 -5.71 -8.65
N LYS A 29 -22.91 -4.53 -8.26
CA LYS A 29 -21.77 -3.89 -8.92
C LYS A 29 -20.47 -4.16 -8.15
N ILE A 30 -19.47 -4.69 -8.84
CA ILE A 30 -18.10 -4.90 -8.31
C ILE A 30 -17.35 -3.57 -8.45
N SER A 31 -17.21 -2.80 -7.37
CA SER A 31 -16.30 -1.66 -7.37
C SER A 31 -14.91 -2.09 -6.91
N GLY A 32 -13.90 -1.75 -7.72
CA GLY A 32 -12.51 -1.99 -7.38
C GLY A 32 -12.10 -1.13 -6.19
N GLY A 33 -11.70 -1.76 -5.10
CA GLY A 33 -11.26 -1.09 -3.87
C GLY A 33 -10.13 -0.09 -4.05
N LYS A 34 -10.00 0.84 -3.10
CA LYS A 34 -8.96 1.88 -3.09
C LYS A 34 -7.59 1.22 -3.20
N LYS A 35 -6.82 1.59 -4.24
CA LYS A 35 -5.43 1.17 -4.40
C LYS A 35 -4.59 1.87 -3.34
N VAL A 36 -3.95 1.10 -2.47
CA VAL A 36 -3.04 1.57 -1.44
C VAL A 36 -1.64 1.08 -1.80
N ARG A 37 -0.70 2.00 -2.02
CA ARG A 37 0.71 1.68 -2.22
C ARG A 37 1.41 1.55 -0.86
N ARG A 38 2.26 0.55 -0.69
CA ARG A 38 2.98 0.27 0.57
C ARG A 38 4.44 -0.07 0.26
N ILE A 39 5.37 0.38 1.08
CA ILE A 39 6.75 -0.11 1.08
C ILE A 39 6.87 -1.18 2.17
N VAL A 40 7.25 -2.38 1.77
CA VAL A 40 7.61 -3.48 2.66
C VAL A 40 9.13 -3.57 2.70
N SER A 41 9.69 -3.68 3.91
CA SER A 41 11.13 -3.75 4.13
C SER A 41 11.42 -4.70 5.29
N PRO A 42 12.56 -5.43 5.25
CA PRO A 42 13.09 -6.12 6.42
C PRO A 42 13.35 -5.15 7.58
N ILE A 43 13.79 -3.93 7.28
CA ILE A 43 14.06 -2.88 8.26
C ILE A 43 12.72 -2.23 8.68
N PRO A 44 12.27 -2.37 9.95
CA PRO A 44 10.95 -1.91 10.36
C PRO A 44 10.72 -0.40 10.20
N ARG A 45 11.79 0.39 10.33
CA ARG A 45 11.77 1.86 10.19
C ARG A 45 11.47 2.33 8.75
N ASN A 46 11.74 1.49 7.74
CA ASN A 46 11.54 1.81 6.32
C ASN A 46 10.11 1.48 5.83
N LYS A 47 9.30 0.77 6.64
CA LYS A 47 7.92 0.42 6.29
C LYS A 47 7.04 1.66 6.16
N GLN A 48 6.48 1.88 4.97
CA GLN A 48 5.66 3.04 4.63
C GLN A 48 4.32 2.64 4.00
N ARG A 49 3.29 3.47 4.14
CA ARG A 49 1.98 3.32 3.49
C ARG A 49 1.54 4.65 2.88
N GLN A 50 1.05 4.61 1.65
CA GLN A 50 0.48 5.77 1.00
C GLN A 50 -0.94 6.01 1.50
N GLY A 51 -1.20 7.21 2.00
CA GLY A 51 -2.48 7.58 2.61
C GLY A 51 -2.57 9.06 2.83
#